data_AF-A0A257KBX2-F1
#
_entry.id   AF-A0A257KBX2-F1
#
_cell.length_a   1.000
_cell.length_b   1.000
_cell.length_c   1.000
_cell.angle_alpha   90.00
_cell.angle_beta   90.00
_cell.angle_gamma   90.00
#
_symmetry.space_group_name_H-M   'P 1'
#
loop_
_entity.id
_entity.type
_entity.pdbx_description
1 polymer ?
#
loop_
_entity_poly.entity_id
_entity_poly.type
_entity_poly.pdbx_seq_one_letter_code
_entity_poly.pdbx_strand_id
1 'polypeptide(L)'
;MVTLRAQPGVVAVFTATDFPGVNDCGPIVHDDPILAEDVLRYLGQPVFAVIATSRDAARRAAALARQVLEIDPLPAVLDPLDAHARQQYVVPPMALARGHADQALQNAPHRWQGRFTLGGQEQFYLEGQISYALPLEDGGLLVHCSTQHPSEMQQVVAHALGLAAHSVRIACRRMGGGFGGKESQSALFACVAALAATRLQRPVKLRPDRDDDMLITGRRHGFEFDWDIGHDAQGRILAAEVTMVSNAGFSADLSPPVMTRALCHFDNAYWLPDVALHGYCAKTNTQSNTAFRGFGGPQGALAIEVILDSVARRLGRDALVVRQANFYGVTDQNVTPYGQTVEDNIIDPLVAQLALRCDYAGRRAAIQAHNASSPVPQGALAVEMVLDDIARTLGQDPLAVRRANFYGTSTHNVTPYGQVVEDNIIAPLVDQLASQCSYTARRAEIAAYNARSPVLQRGLALTPLKFGISFNVAHFNQAGAL
;
A
#
# COMPACT_ATOMS: atom_id res chain seq x y z
N MET A 1 13.76 9.59 -35.53
CA MET A 1 14.92 9.78 -34.62
C MET A 1 15.90 10.91 -35.02
N VAL A 2 16.15 11.19 -36.31
CA VAL A 2 17.09 12.26 -36.75
C VAL A 2 16.78 13.63 -36.12
N THR A 3 15.50 14.01 -36.06
CA THR A 3 15.03 15.28 -35.45
C THR A 3 15.46 15.43 -33.99
N LEU A 4 15.47 14.34 -33.21
CA LEU A 4 15.90 14.36 -31.82
C LEU A 4 17.42 14.53 -31.70
N ARG A 5 18.17 13.82 -32.54
CA ARG A 5 19.65 13.89 -32.58
C ARG A 5 20.16 15.26 -32.99
N ALA A 6 19.39 16.01 -33.78
CA ALA A 6 19.73 17.36 -34.20
C ALA A 6 19.50 18.44 -33.12
N GLN A 7 18.87 18.10 -31.98
CA GLN A 7 18.59 19.09 -30.94
C GLN A 7 19.87 19.56 -30.23
N PRO A 8 19.98 20.85 -29.88
CA PRO A 8 21.14 21.38 -29.18
C PRO A 8 21.43 20.65 -27.86
N GLY A 9 22.67 20.19 -27.71
CA GLY A 9 23.15 19.50 -26.52
C GLY A 9 22.81 18.01 -26.46
N VAL A 10 22.05 17.46 -27.40
CA VAL A 10 21.85 16.01 -27.52
C VAL A 10 23.13 15.35 -28.02
N VAL A 11 23.56 14.31 -27.31
CA VAL A 11 24.76 13.52 -27.61
C VAL A 11 24.39 12.23 -28.32
N ALA A 12 23.34 11.55 -27.86
CA ALA A 12 22.85 10.32 -28.45
C ALA A 12 21.36 10.10 -28.19
N VAL A 13 20.74 9.29 -29.04
CA VAL A 13 19.38 8.79 -28.85
C VAL A 13 19.42 7.29 -29.08
N PHE A 14 19.06 6.54 -28.04
CA PHE A 14 19.04 5.08 -28.02
C PHE A 14 17.60 4.57 -28.07
N THR A 15 17.43 3.47 -28.77
CA THR A 15 16.17 2.71 -28.93
C THR A 15 16.41 1.28 -28.48
N ALA A 16 15.37 0.45 -28.47
CA ALA A 16 15.49 -0.97 -28.16
C ALA A 16 16.57 -1.71 -28.97
N THR A 17 16.72 -1.39 -30.26
CA THR A 17 17.72 -2.02 -31.15
C THR A 17 19.16 -1.66 -30.80
N ASP A 18 19.38 -0.72 -29.87
CA ASP A 18 20.71 -0.36 -29.39
C ASP A 18 21.21 -1.26 -28.26
N PHE A 19 20.35 -2.09 -27.65
CA PHE A 19 20.84 -3.10 -26.70
C PHE A 19 21.57 -4.21 -27.46
N PRO A 20 22.86 -4.48 -27.16
CA PRO A 20 23.60 -5.57 -27.82
C PRO A 20 23.20 -6.96 -27.32
N GLY A 21 22.55 -7.05 -26.15
CA GLY A 21 22.02 -8.28 -25.58
C GLY A 21 20.48 -8.29 -25.57
N VAL A 22 19.90 -8.73 -24.46
CA VAL A 22 18.44 -8.93 -24.34
C VAL A 22 17.74 -7.62 -23.92
N ASN A 23 16.77 -7.14 -24.71
CA ASN A 23 15.91 -6.00 -24.38
C ASN A 23 14.76 -6.42 -23.46
N ASP A 24 15.07 -6.89 -22.24
CA ASP A 24 14.08 -7.31 -21.25
C ASP A 24 14.57 -7.05 -19.82
N CYS A 25 13.64 -6.68 -18.93
CA CYS A 25 13.86 -6.48 -17.50
C CYS A 25 12.78 -7.09 -16.61
N GLY A 26 12.03 -8.06 -17.12
CA GLY A 26 11.00 -8.78 -16.38
C GLY A 26 11.63 -9.73 -15.33
N PRO A 27 11.34 -9.57 -14.02
CA PRO A 27 12.04 -10.30 -12.96
C PRO A 27 11.62 -11.77 -12.80
N ILE A 28 10.47 -12.17 -13.33
CA ILE A 28 9.93 -13.54 -13.19
C ILE A 28 9.61 -14.12 -14.56
N VAL A 29 8.79 -13.40 -15.32
CA VAL A 29 8.53 -13.67 -16.73
C VAL A 29 9.30 -12.63 -17.51
N HIS A 30 10.05 -13.05 -18.52
CA HIS A 30 10.74 -12.15 -19.44
C HIS A 30 9.73 -11.58 -20.46
N ASP A 31 8.79 -10.78 -19.96
CA ASP A 31 7.71 -10.15 -20.70
C ASP A 31 7.65 -8.61 -20.54
N ASP A 32 8.76 -8.01 -20.11
CA ASP A 32 8.86 -6.58 -19.80
C ASP A 32 10.07 -5.94 -20.51
N PRO A 33 9.89 -5.35 -21.70
CA PRO A 33 11.00 -4.80 -22.47
C PRO A 33 11.56 -3.53 -21.83
N ILE A 34 12.89 -3.37 -21.83
CA ILE A 34 13.56 -2.18 -21.28
C ILE A 34 13.13 -0.92 -22.03
N LEU A 35 13.08 -0.99 -23.37
CA LEU A 35 12.47 0.01 -24.23
C LEU A 35 11.49 -0.69 -25.18
N ALA A 36 10.29 -0.14 -25.35
CA ALA A 36 9.31 -0.68 -26.27
C ALA A 36 9.77 -0.55 -27.73
N GLU A 37 9.48 -1.59 -28.51
CA GLU A 37 9.75 -1.67 -29.95
C GLU A 37 8.48 -1.34 -30.73
N ASP A 38 7.69 -2.37 -31.07
CA ASP A 38 6.57 -2.24 -32.02
C ASP A 38 5.23 -1.90 -31.36
N VAL A 39 4.98 -2.44 -30.17
CA VAL A 39 3.67 -2.35 -29.52
C VAL A 39 3.79 -1.67 -28.16
N LEU A 40 3.20 -0.49 -28.05
CA LEU A 40 3.00 0.19 -26.78
C LEU A 40 1.89 -0.48 -25.99
N ARG A 41 2.19 -0.89 -24.77
CA ARG A 41 1.27 -1.64 -23.91
C ARG A 41 0.57 -0.75 -22.89
N TYR A 42 1.10 0.41 -22.57
CA TYR A 42 0.47 1.36 -21.65
C TYR A 42 0.92 2.80 -21.92
N LEU A 43 0.13 3.75 -21.42
CA LEU A 43 0.50 5.17 -21.44
C LEU A 43 1.64 5.42 -20.45
N GLY A 44 2.82 5.77 -20.98
CA GLY A 44 4.03 5.98 -20.18
C GLY A 44 5.17 5.04 -20.50
N GLN A 45 4.96 4.02 -21.33
CA GLN A 45 5.99 3.05 -21.66
C GLN A 45 7.18 3.71 -22.38
N PRO A 46 8.40 3.59 -21.85
CA PRO A 46 9.58 4.15 -22.50
C PRO A 46 9.86 3.50 -23.87
N VAL A 47 10.07 4.32 -24.91
CA VAL A 47 10.31 3.87 -26.31
C VAL A 47 11.75 4.14 -26.74
N PHE A 48 12.31 5.27 -26.27
CA PHE A 48 13.68 5.67 -26.56
C PHE A 48 14.24 6.48 -25.39
N ALA A 49 15.56 6.57 -25.32
CA ALA A 49 16.28 7.37 -24.33
C ALA A 49 17.10 8.46 -25.03
N VAL A 50 16.93 9.71 -24.58
CA VAL A 50 17.73 10.86 -25.06
C VAL A 50 18.84 11.15 -24.06
N ILE A 51 20.09 11.09 -24.52
CA ILE A 51 21.27 11.42 -23.73
C ILE A 51 21.81 12.77 -24.18
N ALA A 52 21.98 13.71 -23.26
CA ALA A 52 22.38 15.07 -23.55
C ALA A 52 23.41 15.59 -22.53
N THR A 53 24.01 16.75 -22.81
CA THR A 53 24.97 17.42 -21.92
C THR A 53 24.34 17.99 -20.65
N SER A 54 23.00 18.10 -20.59
CA SER A 54 22.25 18.49 -19.40
C SER A 54 20.89 17.79 -19.35
N ARG A 55 20.31 17.63 -18.15
CA ARG A 55 18.96 17.08 -17.96
C ARG A 55 17.92 17.88 -18.75
N ASP A 56 18.01 19.20 -18.74
CA ASP A 56 17.03 20.06 -19.41
C ASP A 56 17.09 19.93 -20.94
N ALA A 57 18.28 19.77 -21.52
CA ALA A 57 18.43 19.50 -22.94
C ALA A 57 17.84 18.14 -23.33
N ALA A 58 18.10 17.09 -22.55
CA ALA A 58 17.50 15.77 -22.77
C ALA A 58 15.97 15.84 -22.70
N ARG A 59 15.42 16.55 -21.70
CA ARG A 59 13.97 16.68 -21.49
C ARG A 59 13.29 17.43 -22.62
N ARG A 60 13.86 18.57 -23.06
CA ARG A 60 13.33 19.35 -24.19
C ARG A 60 13.32 18.54 -25.49
N ALA A 61 14.39 17.78 -25.74
CA ALA A 61 14.45 16.90 -26.89
C ALA A 61 13.43 15.75 -26.78
N ALA A 62 13.34 15.06 -25.64
CA ALA A 62 12.37 13.98 -25.42
C ALA A 62 10.91 14.45 -25.58
N ALA A 63 10.58 15.69 -25.21
CA ALA A 63 9.25 16.27 -25.40
C ALA A 63 8.82 16.38 -26.88
N LEU A 64 9.76 16.29 -27.83
CA LEU A 64 9.48 16.23 -29.27
C LEU A 64 9.06 14.84 -29.75
N ALA A 65 8.83 13.88 -28.84
CA ALA A 65 8.42 12.51 -29.16
C ALA A 65 7.26 12.45 -30.18
N ARG A 66 6.27 13.32 -30.04
CA ARG A 66 5.10 13.40 -30.96
C ARG A 66 5.46 13.74 -32.41
N GLN A 67 6.65 14.29 -32.67
CA GLN A 67 7.11 14.62 -34.02
C GLN A 67 7.89 13.47 -34.67
N VAL A 68 8.23 12.43 -33.89
CA VAL A 68 9.09 11.32 -34.35
C VAL A 68 8.48 9.94 -34.13
N LEU A 69 7.34 9.88 -33.45
CA LEU A 69 6.55 8.67 -33.25
C LEU A 69 5.23 8.80 -33.98
N GLU A 70 4.93 7.81 -34.82
CA GLU A 70 3.62 7.56 -35.38
C GLU A 70 3.03 6.37 -34.63
N ILE A 71 1.85 6.53 -34.04
CA ILE A 71 1.23 5.52 -33.19
C ILE A 71 -0.18 5.28 -33.70
N ASP A 72 -0.42 4.06 -34.19
CA ASP A 72 -1.76 3.59 -34.53
C ASP A 72 -2.46 3.11 -33.26
N PRO A 73 -3.61 3.68 -32.88
CA PRO A 73 -4.30 3.30 -31.65
C PRO A 73 -4.87 1.88 -31.77
N LEU A 74 -4.56 1.03 -30.79
CA LEU A 74 -5.13 -0.30 -30.63
C LEU A 74 -6.18 -0.31 -29.50
N PRO A 75 -7.17 -1.23 -29.53
CA PRO A 75 -8.11 -1.39 -28.42
C PRO A 75 -7.37 -1.70 -27.11
N ALA A 76 -7.62 -0.90 -26.07
CA ALA A 76 -7.02 -1.07 -24.76
C ALA A 76 -8.00 -1.66 -23.75
N VAL A 77 -7.52 -2.51 -22.85
CA VAL A 77 -8.23 -3.06 -21.70
C VAL A 77 -7.68 -2.41 -20.44
N LEU A 78 -8.44 -1.50 -19.82
CA LEU A 78 -7.98 -0.72 -18.67
C LEU A 78 -8.58 -1.20 -17.34
N ASP A 79 -9.72 -1.88 -17.40
CA ASP A 79 -10.43 -2.40 -16.23
C ASP A 79 -10.01 -3.85 -15.96
N PRO A 80 -9.54 -4.19 -14.74
CA PRO A 80 -9.21 -5.57 -14.39
C PRO A 80 -10.38 -6.55 -14.51
N LEU A 81 -11.64 -6.12 -14.30
CA LEU A 81 -12.81 -6.99 -14.46
C LEU A 81 -13.10 -7.28 -15.94
N ASP A 82 -12.87 -6.33 -16.84
CA ASP A 82 -12.97 -6.55 -18.28
C ASP A 82 -11.87 -7.53 -18.75
N ALA A 83 -10.63 -7.35 -18.28
CA ALA A 83 -9.55 -8.31 -18.53
C ALA A 83 -9.89 -9.71 -18.01
N HIS A 84 -10.46 -9.82 -16.81
CA HIS A 84 -10.91 -11.08 -16.23
C HIS A 84 -12.04 -11.74 -17.05
N ALA A 85 -13.04 -10.98 -17.49
CA ALA A 85 -14.12 -11.46 -18.35
C ALA A 85 -13.60 -11.99 -19.70
N ARG A 86 -12.48 -11.43 -20.20
CA ARG A 86 -11.78 -11.88 -21.41
C ARG A 86 -10.76 -12.99 -21.16
N GLN A 87 -10.61 -13.45 -19.91
CA GLN A 87 -9.60 -14.42 -19.47
C GLN A 87 -8.16 -13.99 -19.80
N GLN A 88 -7.88 -12.69 -19.72
CA GLN A 88 -6.56 -12.10 -19.99
C GLN A 88 -5.77 -11.95 -18.71
N TYR A 89 -4.75 -12.80 -18.53
CA TYR A 89 -3.90 -12.82 -17.35
C TYR A 89 -2.41 -12.74 -17.71
N VAL A 90 -1.60 -12.16 -16.83
CA VAL A 90 -0.14 -12.11 -17.00
C VAL A 90 0.54 -13.43 -16.63
N VAL A 91 -0.14 -14.25 -15.82
CA VAL A 91 0.26 -15.61 -15.44
C VAL A 91 -0.98 -16.52 -15.31
N PRO A 92 -0.83 -17.86 -15.33
CA PRO A 92 -1.94 -18.76 -15.11
C PRO A 92 -2.70 -18.48 -13.79
N PRO A 93 -4.03 -18.66 -13.76
CA PRO A 93 -4.82 -18.53 -12.54
C PRO A 93 -4.30 -19.40 -11.39
N MET A 94 -4.44 -18.89 -10.17
CA MET A 94 -4.01 -19.56 -8.95
C MET A 94 -5.22 -19.99 -8.13
N ALA A 95 -5.10 -21.10 -7.41
CA ALA A 95 -6.13 -21.55 -6.50
C ALA A 95 -5.51 -22.06 -5.18
N LEU A 96 -6.21 -21.79 -4.08
CA LEU A 96 -5.90 -22.35 -2.77
C LEU A 96 -7.19 -22.88 -2.17
N ALA A 97 -7.21 -24.15 -1.79
CA ALA A 97 -8.43 -24.78 -1.30
C ALA A 97 -8.18 -25.73 -0.13
N ARG A 98 -9.20 -25.88 0.71
CA ARG A 98 -9.30 -26.85 1.78
C ARG A 98 -10.75 -27.32 1.89
N GLY A 99 -10.91 -28.63 2.12
CA GLY A 99 -12.23 -29.22 2.33
C GLY A 99 -13.10 -29.12 1.08
N HIS A 100 -14.40 -29.01 1.26
CA HIS A 100 -15.42 -28.98 0.21
C HIS A 100 -16.32 -27.74 0.34
N ALA A 101 -15.74 -26.56 0.06
CA ALA A 101 -16.40 -25.26 0.20
C ALA A 101 -17.79 -25.21 -0.45
N ASP A 102 -17.96 -25.72 -1.67
CA ASP A 102 -19.24 -25.73 -2.39
C ASP A 102 -20.35 -26.46 -1.61
N GLN A 103 -20.04 -27.62 -1.04
CA GLN A 103 -21.00 -28.42 -0.26
C GLN A 103 -21.28 -27.75 1.10
N ALA A 104 -20.24 -27.23 1.74
CA ALA A 104 -20.35 -26.54 3.02
C ALA A 104 -21.15 -25.23 2.90
N LEU A 105 -21.02 -24.49 1.80
CA LEU A 105 -21.83 -23.31 1.48
C LEU A 105 -23.32 -23.63 1.32
N GLN A 106 -23.64 -24.76 0.68
CA GLN A 106 -25.03 -25.20 0.50
C GLN A 106 -25.69 -25.61 1.82
N ASN A 107 -24.90 -26.19 2.74
CA ASN A 107 -25.37 -26.67 4.04
C ASN A 107 -25.31 -25.61 5.14
N ALA A 108 -24.68 -24.45 4.89
CA ALA A 108 -24.52 -23.40 5.87
C ALA A 108 -25.89 -22.80 6.28
N PRO A 109 -26.18 -22.63 7.59
CA PRO A 109 -27.44 -22.04 8.06
C PRO A 109 -27.72 -20.64 7.52
N HIS A 110 -26.65 -19.86 7.32
CA HIS A 110 -26.70 -18.54 6.71
C HIS A 110 -25.65 -18.47 5.60
N ARG A 111 -26.07 -18.01 4.42
CA ARG A 111 -25.21 -17.77 3.27
C ARG A 111 -25.34 -16.33 2.81
N TRP A 112 -24.22 -15.71 2.46
CA TRP A 112 -24.21 -14.33 2.02
C TRP A 112 -23.11 -14.08 0.98
N GLN A 113 -23.46 -13.30 -0.03
CA GLN A 113 -22.59 -12.93 -1.13
C GLN A 113 -22.30 -11.43 -1.10
N GLY A 114 -21.09 -11.03 -1.45
CA GLY A 114 -20.75 -9.63 -1.53
C GLY A 114 -19.58 -9.35 -2.46
N ARG A 115 -19.39 -8.06 -2.73
CA ARG A 115 -18.28 -7.56 -3.52
C ARG A 115 -17.76 -6.25 -2.99
N PHE A 116 -16.46 -6.01 -3.13
CA PHE A 116 -15.87 -4.70 -2.87
C PHE A 116 -14.57 -4.52 -3.67
N THR A 117 -14.21 -3.26 -3.86
CA THR A 117 -13.03 -2.84 -4.62
C THR A 117 -12.00 -2.20 -3.68
N LEU A 118 -10.74 -2.52 -3.89
CA LEU A 118 -9.59 -1.91 -3.24
C LEU A 118 -8.68 -1.25 -4.28
N GLY A 119 -8.52 0.08 -4.19
CA GLY A 119 -7.64 0.83 -5.08
C GLY A 119 -6.15 0.51 -4.89
N GLY A 120 -5.36 0.78 -5.93
CA GLY A 120 -3.90 0.72 -5.87
C GLY A 120 -3.28 1.89 -5.09
N GLN A 121 -1.96 1.86 -4.91
CA GLN A 121 -1.24 2.84 -4.10
C GLN A 121 0.17 3.10 -4.63
N GLU A 122 0.52 4.36 -4.84
CA GLU A 122 1.86 4.83 -5.23
C GLU A 122 2.86 4.77 -4.07
N GLN A 123 4.07 4.28 -4.30
CA GLN A 123 5.11 4.14 -3.27
C GLN A 123 5.56 5.50 -2.75
N PHE A 124 5.64 6.49 -3.65
CA PHE A 124 5.98 7.87 -3.34
C PHE A 124 7.26 8.02 -2.50
N TYR A 125 8.28 7.19 -2.79
CA TYR A 125 9.62 7.35 -2.23
C TYR A 125 10.14 8.77 -2.52
N LEU A 126 10.73 9.46 -1.55
CA LEU A 126 11.13 10.88 -1.72
C LEU A 126 12.25 11.04 -2.76
N GLU A 127 13.22 10.12 -2.75
CA GLU A 127 14.17 9.99 -3.85
C GLU A 127 13.54 9.15 -4.95
N GLY A 128 13.29 9.75 -6.12
CA GLY A 128 12.85 9.02 -7.32
C GLY A 128 13.81 7.93 -7.78
N GLN A 129 13.47 7.26 -8.87
CA GLN A 129 14.39 6.35 -9.56
C GLN A 129 15.63 7.12 -10.01
N ILE A 130 16.79 6.49 -9.89
CA ILE A 130 18.07 7.10 -10.27
C ILE A 130 19.13 6.02 -10.50
N SER A 131 19.84 6.16 -11.60
CA SER A 131 21.01 5.35 -11.95
C SER A 131 22.14 6.22 -12.47
N TYR A 132 23.36 5.91 -12.06
CA TYR A 132 24.58 6.56 -12.51
C TYR A 132 25.61 5.49 -12.87
N ALA A 133 25.84 5.31 -14.16
CA ALA A 133 26.73 4.29 -14.70
C ALA A 133 28.08 4.91 -15.09
N LEU A 134 29.17 4.23 -14.74
CA LEU A 134 30.54 4.60 -15.02
C LEU A 134 31.24 3.44 -15.74
N PRO A 135 31.74 3.64 -16.98
CA PRO A 135 32.60 2.66 -17.63
C PRO A 135 33.95 2.60 -16.90
N LEU A 136 34.52 1.40 -16.80
CA LEU A 136 35.82 1.13 -16.20
C LEU A 136 36.87 0.82 -17.28
N GLU A 137 38.16 0.95 -16.93
CA GLU A 137 39.28 0.78 -17.87
C GLU A 137 39.41 -0.64 -18.44
N ASP A 138 38.95 -1.65 -17.70
CA ASP A 138 38.95 -3.06 -18.09
C ASP A 138 37.75 -3.45 -18.97
N GLY A 139 36.96 -2.47 -19.42
CA GLY A 139 35.71 -2.70 -20.14
C GLY A 139 34.54 -3.09 -19.24
N GLY A 140 34.74 -3.12 -17.91
CA GLY A 140 33.69 -3.32 -16.93
C GLY A 140 32.83 -2.07 -16.69
N LEU A 141 31.84 -2.21 -15.82
CA LEU A 141 30.89 -1.16 -15.50
C LEU A 141 30.61 -1.08 -13.99
N LEU A 142 30.70 0.12 -13.42
CA LEU A 142 30.18 0.42 -12.09
C LEU A 142 28.87 1.20 -12.24
N VAL A 143 27.77 0.67 -11.70
CA VAL A 143 26.48 1.36 -11.68
C VAL A 143 26.07 1.67 -10.25
N HIS A 144 26.01 2.95 -9.91
CA HIS A 144 25.33 3.41 -8.71
C HIS A 144 23.84 3.50 -8.98
N CYS A 145 23.06 2.61 -8.38
CA CYS A 145 21.63 2.51 -8.60
C CYS A 145 20.89 2.61 -7.26
N SER A 146 19.82 3.40 -7.21
CA SER A 146 18.89 3.39 -6.08
C SER A 146 17.97 2.17 -6.25
N THR A 147 18.36 1.05 -5.63
CA THR A 147 17.70 -0.26 -5.77
C THR A 147 17.71 -1.05 -4.47
N GLN A 148 16.65 -1.84 -4.26
CA GLN A 148 16.55 -2.84 -3.18
C GLN A 148 17.20 -4.16 -3.55
N HIS A 149 17.46 -4.42 -4.84
CA HIS A 149 17.97 -5.70 -5.32
C HIS A 149 19.20 -5.54 -6.24
N PRO A 150 20.38 -5.18 -5.69
CA PRO A 150 21.59 -4.97 -6.51
C PRO A 150 22.01 -6.18 -7.35
N SER A 151 21.77 -7.41 -6.87
CA SER A 151 22.11 -8.64 -7.58
C SER A 151 21.27 -8.82 -8.86
N GLU A 152 19.97 -8.56 -8.80
CA GLU A 152 19.10 -8.58 -9.97
C GLU A 152 19.52 -7.51 -10.98
N MET A 153 19.77 -6.28 -10.51
CA MET A 153 20.23 -5.19 -11.39
C MET A 153 21.55 -5.53 -12.09
N GLN A 154 22.44 -6.31 -11.44
CA GLN A 154 23.69 -6.78 -12.04
C GLN A 154 23.39 -7.72 -13.21
N GLN A 155 22.51 -8.70 -12.99
CA GLN A 155 22.16 -9.70 -13.99
C GLN A 155 21.44 -9.05 -15.18
N VAL A 156 20.42 -8.22 -14.94
CA VAL A 156 19.67 -7.55 -16.02
C VAL A 156 20.57 -6.63 -16.83
N VAL A 157 21.43 -5.82 -16.18
CA VAL A 157 22.40 -4.97 -16.91
C VAL A 157 23.39 -5.81 -17.72
N ALA A 158 23.89 -6.91 -17.16
CA ALA A 158 24.81 -7.81 -17.87
C ALA A 158 24.12 -8.43 -19.10
N HIS A 159 22.89 -8.93 -18.97
CA HIS A 159 22.11 -9.50 -20.07
C HIS A 159 21.79 -8.46 -21.15
N ALA A 160 21.39 -7.25 -20.76
CA ALA A 160 21.08 -6.17 -21.70
C ALA A 160 22.30 -5.73 -22.52
N LEU A 161 23.49 -5.79 -21.92
CA LEU A 161 24.75 -5.42 -22.57
C LEU A 161 25.51 -6.59 -23.19
N GLY A 162 25.04 -7.83 -23.05
CA GLY A 162 25.77 -9.02 -23.51
C GLY A 162 27.11 -9.21 -22.78
N LEU A 163 27.21 -8.75 -21.53
CA LEU A 163 28.41 -8.85 -20.70
C LEU A 163 28.32 -10.05 -19.75
N ALA A 164 29.48 -10.52 -19.28
CA ALA A 164 29.51 -11.43 -18.15
C ALA A 164 29.18 -10.68 -16.85
N ALA A 165 28.42 -11.31 -15.94
CA ALA A 165 27.97 -10.67 -14.70
C ALA A 165 29.12 -10.11 -13.85
N HIS A 166 30.29 -10.75 -13.84
CA HIS A 166 31.47 -10.29 -13.09
C HIS A 166 32.03 -8.96 -13.61
N SER A 167 31.75 -8.59 -14.87
CA SER A 167 32.15 -7.32 -15.47
C SER A 167 31.24 -6.15 -15.07
N VAL A 168 30.11 -6.42 -14.41
CA VAL A 168 29.15 -5.41 -13.95
C VAL A 168 29.13 -5.39 -12.43
N ARG A 169 29.28 -4.21 -11.83
CA ARG A 169 29.16 -4.00 -10.38
C ARG A 169 28.06 -3.00 -10.07
N ILE A 170 27.07 -3.41 -9.30
CA ILE A 170 26.01 -2.54 -8.79
C ILE A 170 26.34 -2.08 -7.37
N ALA A 171 26.22 -0.79 -7.09
CA ALA A 171 26.49 -0.21 -5.78
C ALA A 171 25.33 0.68 -5.29
N CYS A 172 24.64 0.22 -4.23
CA CYS A 172 23.61 0.99 -3.53
C CYS A 172 24.10 1.30 -2.10
N ARG A 173 24.45 2.56 -1.80
CA ARG A 173 24.89 2.96 -0.45
C ARG A 173 23.71 3.20 0.50
N ARG A 174 22.67 3.88 0.00
CA ARG A 174 21.42 4.20 0.69
C ARG A 174 20.37 4.56 -0.36
N MET A 175 19.10 4.50 0.02
CA MET A 175 17.97 4.97 -0.78
C MET A 175 17.14 5.99 0.01
N GLY A 176 16.61 7.00 -0.65
CA GLY A 176 15.62 7.93 -0.08
C GLY A 176 14.20 7.37 -0.12
N GLY A 177 14.03 6.13 0.34
CA GLY A 177 12.79 5.35 0.23
C GLY A 177 12.78 4.40 -0.98
N GLY A 178 12.04 3.29 -0.85
CA GLY A 178 11.85 2.28 -1.90
C GLY A 178 10.50 1.58 -1.76
N PHE A 179 10.21 1.04 -0.57
CA PHE A 179 8.90 0.47 -0.20
C PHE A 179 8.38 -0.65 -1.12
N GLY A 180 9.28 -1.34 -1.85
CA GLY A 180 8.97 -2.36 -2.85
C GLY A 180 9.14 -1.84 -4.29
N GLY A 181 8.86 -0.56 -4.55
CA GLY A 181 8.95 0.03 -5.90
C GLY A 181 10.36 0.16 -6.47
N LYS A 182 11.39 -0.27 -5.74
CA LYS A 182 12.79 -0.35 -6.22
C LYS A 182 13.35 -1.76 -6.16
N GLU A 183 12.48 -2.77 -6.05
CA GLU A 183 12.85 -4.19 -6.07
C GLU A 183 13.18 -4.67 -7.48
N SER A 184 12.27 -4.44 -8.44
CA SER A 184 12.46 -4.75 -9.86
C SER A 184 12.49 -3.49 -10.76
N GLN A 185 11.60 -2.53 -10.49
CA GLN A 185 11.34 -1.37 -11.36
C GLN A 185 12.52 -0.40 -11.56
N SER A 186 13.61 -0.55 -10.79
CA SER A 186 14.87 0.17 -11.03
C SER A 186 15.62 -0.31 -12.28
N ALA A 187 15.29 -1.48 -12.82
CA ALA A 187 16.03 -2.16 -13.88
C ALA A 187 16.10 -1.35 -15.17
N LEU A 188 14.98 -0.79 -15.62
CA LEU A 188 14.92 0.05 -16.82
C LEU A 188 15.94 1.20 -16.76
N PHE A 189 15.95 1.91 -15.64
CA PHE A 189 16.85 3.06 -15.45
C PHE A 189 18.31 2.64 -15.37
N ALA A 190 18.59 1.50 -14.72
CA ALA A 190 19.93 0.93 -14.65
C ALA A 190 20.45 0.53 -16.03
N CYS A 191 19.63 -0.17 -16.82
CA CYS A 191 20.00 -0.66 -18.15
C CYS A 191 20.20 0.48 -19.15
N VAL A 192 19.32 1.47 -19.18
CA VAL A 192 19.46 2.63 -20.07
C VAL A 192 20.71 3.45 -19.72
N ALA A 193 20.97 3.70 -18.43
CA ALA A 193 22.19 4.40 -18.01
C ALA A 193 23.44 3.60 -18.37
N ALA A 194 23.42 2.28 -18.16
CA ALA A 194 24.50 1.37 -18.49
C ALA A 194 24.79 1.32 -20.00
N LEU A 195 23.76 1.17 -20.83
CA LEU A 195 23.87 1.21 -22.30
C LEU A 195 24.52 2.51 -22.76
N ALA A 196 24.02 3.64 -22.27
CA ALA A 196 24.53 4.94 -22.65
C ALA A 196 25.99 5.13 -22.22
N ALA A 197 26.34 4.72 -21.00
CA ALA A 197 27.71 4.81 -20.49
C ALA A 197 28.69 3.96 -21.29
N THR A 198 28.30 2.74 -21.64
CA THR A 198 29.10 1.82 -22.46
C THR A 198 29.26 2.32 -23.89
N ARG A 199 28.19 2.77 -24.55
CA ARG A 199 28.25 3.25 -25.94
C ARG A 199 29.03 4.56 -26.08
N LEU A 200 28.97 5.43 -25.07
CA LEU A 200 29.61 6.75 -25.11
C LEU A 200 30.99 6.78 -24.45
N GLN A 201 31.39 5.70 -23.76
CA GLN A 201 32.61 5.65 -22.95
C GLN A 201 32.73 6.83 -21.99
N ARG A 202 31.60 7.22 -21.38
CA ARG A 202 31.48 8.36 -20.49
C ARG A 202 30.52 8.04 -19.34
N PRO A 203 30.71 8.60 -18.14
CA PRO A 203 29.72 8.45 -17.09
C PRO A 203 28.37 9.05 -17.49
N VAL A 204 27.28 8.31 -17.26
CA VAL A 204 25.91 8.74 -17.61
C VAL A 204 25.01 8.61 -16.38
N LYS A 205 24.31 9.70 -16.08
CA LYS A 205 23.31 9.79 -15.00
C LYS A 205 21.92 9.88 -15.59
N LEU A 206 21.04 8.98 -15.18
CA LEU A 206 19.62 9.00 -15.50
C LEU A 206 18.82 9.20 -14.20
N ARG A 207 18.03 10.26 -14.17
CA ARG A 207 17.12 10.59 -13.06
C ARG A 207 15.83 11.15 -13.66
N PRO A 208 14.75 10.37 -13.75
CA PRO A 208 13.44 10.89 -14.14
C PRO A 208 12.93 11.95 -13.16
N ASP A 209 11.99 12.75 -13.66
CA ASP A 209 11.19 13.63 -12.84
C ASP A 209 10.07 12.84 -12.15
N ARG A 210 9.43 13.43 -11.14
CA ARG A 210 8.44 12.70 -10.34
C ARG A 210 7.24 12.23 -11.18
N ASP A 211 6.81 13.06 -12.12
CA ASP A 211 5.76 12.74 -13.08
C ASP A 211 6.15 11.57 -14.00
N ASP A 212 7.36 11.60 -14.56
CA ASP A 212 7.87 10.49 -15.39
C ASP A 212 8.03 9.19 -14.57
N ASP A 213 8.55 9.29 -13.34
CA ASP A 213 8.72 8.17 -12.41
C ASP A 213 7.37 7.48 -12.15
N MET A 214 6.36 8.24 -11.71
CA MET A 214 5.00 7.75 -11.45
C MET A 214 4.26 7.26 -12.70
N LEU A 215 4.65 7.74 -13.88
CA LEU A 215 4.04 7.33 -15.15
C LEU A 215 4.67 6.04 -15.70
N ILE A 216 5.96 5.82 -15.45
CA ILE A 216 6.73 4.68 -15.94
C ILE A 216 6.59 3.48 -15.00
N THR A 217 6.77 3.69 -13.69
CA THR A 217 6.90 2.58 -12.73
C THR A 217 5.57 2.10 -12.17
N GLY A 218 5.55 0.81 -11.85
CA GLY A 218 4.46 0.14 -11.14
C GLY A 218 4.18 0.61 -9.73
N ARG A 219 2.93 0.41 -9.31
CA ARG A 219 2.45 0.72 -7.96
C ARG A 219 1.88 -0.54 -7.28
N ARG A 220 1.30 -0.40 -6.08
CA ARG A 220 0.56 -1.49 -5.44
C ARG A 220 -0.62 -1.92 -6.31
N HIS A 221 -0.80 -3.22 -6.49
CA HIS A 221 -1.98 -3.83 -7.11
C HIS A 221 -3.28 -3.42 -6.40
N GLY A 222 -4.20 -2.85 -7.16
CA GLY A 222 -5.61 -2.80 -6.79
C GLY A 222 -6.24 -4.19 -6.93
N PHE A 223 -7.24 -4.48 -6.11
CA PHE A 223 -7.93 -5.77 -6.07
C PHE A 223 -9.44 -5.57 -6.16
N GLU A 224 -10.08 -6.43 -6.95
CA GLU A 224 -11.51 -6.66 -6.94
C GLU A 224 -11.78 -7.97 -6.21
N PHE A 225 -12.74 -7.95 -5.29
CA PHE A 225 -13.14 -9.11 -4.52
C PHE A 225 -14.61 -9.41 -4.76
N ASP A 226 -14.87 -10.66 -5.14
CA ASP A 226 -16.20 -11.28 -5.09
C ASP A 226 -16.12 -12.45 -4.12
N TRP A 227 -17.12 -12.59 -3.24
CA TRP A 227 -17.08 -13.62 -2.21
C TRP A 227 -18.47 -14.18 -1.89
N ASP A 228 -18.48 -15.43 -1.45
CA ASP A 228 -19.63 -16.17 -0.95
C ASP A 228 -19.25 -16.87 0.35
N ILE A 229 -20.00 -16.62 1.41
CA ILE A 229 -19.65 -17.01 2.77
C ILE A 229 -20.82 -17.70 3.44
N GLY A 230 -20.55 -18.88 3.99
CA GLY A 230 -21.44 -19.66 4.82
C GLY A 230 -21.05 -19.52 6.30
N HIS A 231 -22.00 -19.20 7.18
CA HIS A 231 -21.73 -19.05 8.60
C HIS A 231 -22.88 -19.53 9.50
N ASP A 232 -22.58 -19.80 10.77
CA ASP A 232 -23.57 -20.13 11.79
C ASP A 232 -24.19 -18.87 12.45
N ALA A 233 -25.15 -19.08 13.35
CA ALA A 233 -25.83 -18.00 14.08
C ALA A 233 -24.91 -17.28 15.10
N GLN A 234 -23.74 -17.86 15.41
CA GLN A 234 -22.75 -17.29 16.31
C GLN A 234 -21.74 -16.41 15.56
N GLY A 235 -21.68 -16.50 14.23
CA GLY A 235 -20.77 -15.79 13.36
C GLY A 235 -19.50 -16.57 13.02
N ARG A 236 -19.48 -17.89 13.25
CA ARG A 236 -18.38 -18.76 12.80
C ARG A 236 -18.51 -19.04 11.32
N ILE A 237 -17.44 -18.83 10.58
CA ILE A 237 -17.34 -19.15 9.17
C ILE A 237 -17.23 -20.66 9.03
N LEU A 238 -18.18 -21.24 8.30
CA LEU A 238 -18.23 -22.67 7.98
C LEU A 238 -17.72 -22.94 6.57
N ALA A 239 -17.89 -21.97 5.66
CA ALA A 239 -17.43 -22.10 4.29
C ALA A 239 -17.10 -20.73 3.69
N ALA A 240 -16.08 -20.66 2.86
CA ALA A 240 -15.73 -19.45 2.12
C ALA A 240 -15.30 -19.76 0.69
N GLU A 241 -15.94 -19.12 -0.28
CA GLU A 241 -15.49 -19.07 -1.67
C GLU A 241 -15.16 -17.62 -2.02
N VAL A 242 -13.94 -17.34 -2.47
CA VAL A 242 -13.49 -15.97 -2.77
C VAL A 242 -12.73 -15.92 -4.08
N THR A 243 -13.15 -15.00 -4.94
CA THR A 243 -12.42 -14.60 -6.14
C THR A 243 -11.70 -13.29 -5.90
N MET A 244 -10.40 -13.27 -6.20
CA MET A 244 -9.51 -12.13 -6.10
C MET A 244 -8.95 -11.80 -7.48
N VAL A 245 -9.34 -10.66 -8.05
CA VAL A 245 -8.79 -10.19 -9.32
C VAL A 245 -7.90 -8.99 -9.05
N SER A 246 -6.59 -9.15 -9.21
CA SER A 246 -5.64 -8.05 -9.07
C SER A 246 -5.39 -7.37 -10.42
N ASN A 247 -5.36 -6.05 -10.46
CA ASN A 247 -4.84 -5.33 -11.63
C ASN A 247 -3.32 -5.48 -11.66
N ALA A 248 -2.79 -6.31 -12.56
CA ALA A 248 -1.36 -6.58 -12.70
C ALA A 248 -0.64 -5.57 -13.60
N GLY A 249 -1.37 -4.91 -14.51
CA GLY A 249 -0.75 -4.15 -15.59
C GLY A 249 -0.39 -5.05 -16.77
N PHE A 250 0.54 -4.60 -17.60
CA PHE A 250 0.78 -5.24 -18.90
C PHE A 250 1.73 -6.46 -18.88
N SER A 251 2.64 -6.52 -17.90
CA SER A 251 3.65 -7.59 -17.71
C SER A 251 3.49 -8.26 -16.34
N ALA A 252 4.18 -9.38 -16.11
CA ALA A 252 4.02 -10.13 -14.87
C ALA A 252 4.63 -9.42 -13.65
N ASP A 253 5.84 -8.86 -13.80
CA ASP A 253 6.66 -8.34 -12.69
C ASP A 253 6.57 -9.27 -11.46
N LEU A 254 6.23 -8.74 -10.29
CA LEU A 254 6.06 -9.46 -9.03
C LEU A 254 4.59 -9.76 -8.73
N SER A 255 3.68 -9.63 -9.71
CA SER A 255 2.26 -9.97 -9.57
C SER A 255 2.01 -11.40 -9.10
N PRO A 256 2.74 -12.44 -9.60
CA PRO A 256 2.50 -13.81 -9.17
C PRO A 256 2.74 -14.03 -7.67
N PRO A 257 3.90 -13.69 -7.09
CA PRO A 257 4.11 -13.88 -5.66
C PRO A 257 3.28 -12.89 -4.80
N VAL A 258 2.84 -11.74 -5.33
CA VAL A 258 1.84 -10.87 -4.67
C VAL A 258 0.50 -11.58 -4.54
N MET A 259 0.01 -12.22 -5.60
CA MET A 259 -1.26 -12.96 -5.58
C MET A 259 -1.15 -14.18 -4.65
N THR A 260 -0.08 -14.97 -4.74
CA THR A 260 0.15 -16.09 -3.82
C THR A 260 0.13 -15.63 -2.37
N ARG A 261 0.80 -14.51 -2.05
CA ARG A 261 0.78 -13.97 -0.69
C ARG A 261 -0.61 -13.50 -0.27
N ALA A 262 -1.39 -12.86 -1.16
CA ALA A 262 -2.77 -12.48 -0.87
C ALA A 262 -3.64 -13.70 -0.54
N LEU A 263 -3.55 -14.78 -1.32
CA LEU A 263 -4.27 -16.03 -1.07
C LEU A 263 -3.86 -16.66 0.28
N CYS A 264 -2.56 -16.73 0.58
CA CYS A 264 -2.05 -17.30 1.83
C CYS A 264 -2.27 -16.41 3.07
N HIS A 265 -2.74 -15.17 2.93
CA HIS A 265 -3.02 -14.27 4.06
C HIS A 265 -4.52 -13.92 4.15
N PHE A 266 -5.35 -14.54 3.30
CA PHE A 266 -6.80 -14.36 3.37
C PHE A 266 -7.38 -14.89 4.66
N ASP A 267 -6.86 -15.99 5.19
CA ASP A 267 -7.24 -16.53 6.49
C ASP A 267 -6.90 -15.58 7.65
N ASN A 268 -5.87 -14.74 7.51
CA ASN A 268 -5.37 -13.83 8.54
C ASN A 268 -5.11 -14.57 9.87
N ALA A 269 -5.97 -14.41 10.88
CA ALA A 269 -5.87 -15.08 12.18
C ALA A 269 -6.98 -16.13 12.38
N TYR A 270 -7.75 -16.42 11.32
CA TYR A 270 -9.01 -17.13 11.41
C TYR A 270 -8.90 -18.54 10.84
N TRP A 271 -9.36 -19.53 11.61
CA TRP A 271 -9.56 -20.88 11.12
C TRP A 271 -10.76 -20.92 10.17
N LEU A 272 -10.48 -21.30 8.93
CA LEU A 272 -11.48 -21.55 7.90
C LEU A 272 -11.55 -23.07 7.62
N PRO A 273 -12.66 -23.75 8.00
CA PRO A 273 -12.75 -25.20 7.87
C PRO A 273 -12.85 -25.66 6.41
N ASP A 274 -13.72 -25.03 5.62
CA ASP A 274 -13.88 -25.28 4.19
C ASP A 274 -13.68 -23.97 3.42
N VAL A 275 -12.70 -23.92 2.51
CA VAL A 275 -12.37 -22.68 1.80
C VAL A 275 -11.90 -22.97 0.38
N ALA A 276 -12.33 -22.15 -0.58
CA ALA A 276 -11.87 -22.13 -1.96
C ALA A 276 -11.54 -20.70 -2.37
N LEU A 277 -10.27 -20.43 -2.66
CA LEU A 277 -9.78 -19.12 -3.07
C LEU A 277 -9.26 -19.19 -4.51
N HIS A 278 -9.66 -18.23 -5.32
CA HIS A 278 -9.29 -18.12 -6.73
C HIS A 278 -8.61 -16.79 -6.98
N GLY A 279 -7.36 -16.82 -7.44
CA GLY A 279 -6.53 -15.64 -7.69
C GLY A 279 -6.25 -15.44 -9.17
N TYR A 280 -6.51 -14.22 -9.66
CA TYR A 280 -6.32 -13.84 -11.07
C TYR A 280 -5.49 -12.55 -11.19
N CYS A 281 -4.36 -12.64 -11.89
CA CYS A 281 -3.54 -11.47 -12.21
C CYS A 281 -3.96 -10.88 -13.55
N ALA A 282 -4.97 -10.01 -13.54
CA ALA A 282 -5.57 -9.42 -14.74
C ALA A 282 -4.57 -8.58 -15.53
N LYS A 283 -4.40 -8.92 -16.82
CA LYS A 283 -3.53 -8.21 -17.75
C LYS A 283 -4.27 -7.00 -18.32
N THR A 284 -3.77 -5.81 -18.04
CA THR A 284 -4.37 -4.53 -18.47
C THR A 284 -3.33 -3.67 -19.18
N ASN A 285 -3.79 -2.66 -19.91
CA ASN A 285 -2.96 -1.69 -20.61
C ASN A 285 -2.54 -0.52 -19.69
N THR A 286 -2.10 -0.85 -18.47
CA THR A 286 -1.52 0.09 -17.48
C THR A 286 -0.08 -0.29 -17.16
N GLN A 287 0.63 0.56 -16.39
CA GLN A 287 1.96 0.22 -15.85
C GLN A 287 1.92 -1.15 -15.18
N SER A 288 2.99 -1.93 -15.33
CA SER A 288 3.13 -3.19 -14.61
C SER A 288 3.23 -2.93 -13.12
N ASN A 289 2.27 -3.38 -12.33
CA ASN A 289 2.27 -3.20 -10.88
C ASN A 289 3.30 -4.11 -10.23
N THR A 290 3.82 -3.67 -9.08
CA THR A 290 4.99 -4.29 -8.46
C THR A 290 4.81 -4.44 -6.95
N ALA A 291 5.89 -4.84 -6.28
CA ALA A 291 6.00 -4.86 -4.84
C ALA A 291 5.61 -3.52 -4.20
N PHE A 292 4.80 -3.62 -3.15
CA PHE A 292 4.62 -2.58 -2.15
C PHE A 292 4.70 -3.25 -0.77
N ARG A 293 5.27 -2.60 0.25
CA ARG A 293 5.22 -3.02 1.67
C ARG A 293 3.94 -3.80 2.03
N GLY A 294 4.12 -5.06 2.42
CA GLY A 294 3.05 -6.02 2.72
C GLY A 294 2.81 -7.06 1.61
N PHE A 295 3.03 -6.67 0.35
CA PHE A 295 3.21 -7.58 -0.79
C PHE A 295 1.99 -8.49 -1.06
N GLY A 296 0.78 -7.96 -1.10
CA GLY A 296 -0.46 -8.75 -1.27
C GLY A 296 -1.09 -9.21 0.05
N GLY A 297 -0.28 -9.39 1.10
CA GLY A 297 -0.78 -9.75 2.44
C GLY A 297 -1.85 -8.80 2.99
N PRO A 298 -1.65 -7.46 2.95
CA PRO A 298 -2.68 -6.52 3.38
C PRO A 298 -3.98 -6.62 2.58
N GLN A 299 -3.90 -6.91 1.27
CA GLN A 299 -5.08 -7.05 0.42
C GLN A 299 -5.86 -8.32 0.78
N GLY A 300 -5.17 -9.46 0.96
CA GLY A 300 -5.79 -10.72 1.40
C GLY A 300 -6.43 -10.59 2.79
N ALA A 301 -5.68 -10.07 3.78
CA ALA A 301 -6.16 -9.91 5.15
C ALA A 301 -7.34 -8.92 5.25
N LEU A 302 -7.33 -7.84 4.46
CA LEU A 302 -8.45 -6.90 4.42
C LEU A 302 -9.74 -7.58 3.96
N ALA A 303 -9.67 -8.51 3.01
CA ALA A 303 -10.86 -9.17 2.49
C ALA A 303 -11.61 -9.95 3.56
N ILE A 304 -10.92 -10.78 4.36
CA ILE A 304 -11.58 -11.50 5.45
C ILE A 304 -12.05 -10.57 6.56
N GLU A 305 -11.35 -9.46 6.83
CA GLU A 305 -11.79 -8.46 7.81
C GLU A 305 -13.10 -7.80 7.39
N VAL A 306 -13.23 -7.42 6.11
CA VAL A 306 -14.47 -6.86 5.55
C VAL A 306 -15.60 -7.89 5.62
N ILE A 307 -15.32 -9.16 5.35
CA ILE A 307 -16.28 -10.25 5.44
C ILE A 307 -16.77 -10.46 6.87
N LEU A 308 -15.87 -10.66 7.84
CA LEU A 308 -16.23 -10.89 9.24
C LEU A 308 -16.98 -9.70 9.85
N ASP A 309 -16.56 -8.48 9.51
CA ASP A 309 -17.24 -7.26 9.95
C ASP A 309 -18.65 -7.13 9.33
N SER A 310 -18.82 -7.58 8.09
CA SER A 310 -20.14 -7.66 7.43
C SER A 310 -21.06 -8.71 8.07
N VAL A 311 -20.52 -9.88 8.41
CA VAL A 311 -21.23 -10.95 9.14
C VAL A 311 -21.67 -10.45 10.52
N ALA A 312 -20.77 -9.79 11.25
CA ALA A 312 -21.08 -9.24 12.57
C ALA A 312 -22.23 -8.23 12.54
N ARG A 313 -22.21 -7.27 11.59
CA ARG A 313 -23.29 -6.28 11.43
C ARG A 313 -24.64 -6.95 11.14
N ARG A 314 -24.66 -7.97 10.28
CA ARG A 314 -25.90 -8.67 9.90
C ARG A 314 -26.49 -9.47 11.05
N LEU A 315 -25.65 -10.10 11.86
CA LEU A 315 -26.08 -10.79 13.06
C LEU A 315 -26.43 -9.83 14.21
N GLY A 316 -26.19 -8.53 14.06
CA GLY A 316 -26.28 -7.57 15.17
C GLY A 316 -25.31 -7.86 16.31
N ARG A 317 -24.20 -8.56 16.00
CA ARG A 317 -23.21 -9.03 16.96
C ARG A 317 -22.00 -8.11 17.03
N ASP A 318 -21.24 -8.28 18.10
CA ASP A 318 -19.93 -7.65 18.20
C ASP A 318 -18.98 -8.20 17.14
N ALA A 319 -18.31 -7.31 16.42
CA ALA A 319 -17.28 -7.72 15.49
C ALA A 319 -16.06 -8.32 16.23
N LEU A 320 -15.79 -7.96 17.49
CA LEU A 320 -14.75 -8.63 18.28
C LEU A 320 -15.12 -10.08 18.61
N VAL A 321 -16.36 -10.31 19.04
CA VAL A 321 -16.86 -11.66 19.38
C VAL A 321 -16.88 -12.57 18.15
N VAL A 322 -17.30 -12.05 16.99
CA VAL A 322 -17.27 -12.81 15.73
C VAL A 322 -15.82 -13.16 15.35
N ARG A 323 -14.87 -12.24 15.46
CA ARG A 323 -13.45 -12.54 15.21
C ARG A 323 -12.91 -13.63 16.14
N GLN A 324 -13.16 -13.51 17.45
CA GLN A 324 -12.73 -14.49 18.44
C GLN A 324 -13.32 -15.88 18.19
N ALA A 325 -14.58 -15.94 17.73
CA ALA A 325 -15.24 -17.20 17.40
C ALA A 325 -14.59 -17.95 16.22
N ASN A 326 -13.72 -17.27 15.45
CA ASN A 326 -13.06 -17.81 14.28
C ASN A 326 -11.55 -17.95 14.44
N PHE A 327 -10.94 -17.61 15.58
CA PHE A 327 -9.48 -17.70 15.68
C PHE A 327 -8.96 -19.13 15.48
N TYR A 328 -7.73 -19.23 14.96
CA TYR A 328 -6.97 -20.48 15.01
C TYR A 328 -6.90 -21.00 16.45
N GLY A 329 -6.99 -22.32 16.61
CA GLY A 329 -6.76 -22.98 17.88
C GLY A 329 -5.27 -23.21 18.16
N VAL A 330 -4.98 -23.84 19.30
CA VAL A 330 -3.61 -24.18 19.73
C VAL A 330 -3.27 -25.64 19.39
N THR A 331 -4.15 -26.58 19.79
CA THR A 331 -3.97 -28.02 19.56
C THR A 331 -4.71 -28.53 18.33
N ASP A 332 -5.94 -28.04 18.14
CA ASP A 332 -6.84 -28.38 17.04
C ASP A 332 -7.16 -27.11 16.25
N GLN A 333 -7.62 -27.25 15.00
CA GLN A 333 -7.99 -26.10 14.16
C GLN A 333 -6.84 -25.10 14.03
N ASN A 334 -5.62 -25.59 13.82
CA ASN A 334 -4.37 -24.83 13.89
C ASN A 334 -3.48 -25.00 12.64
N VAL A 335 -4.05 -25.44 11.52
CA VAL A 335 -3.33 -25.58 10.24
C VAL A 335 -3.88 -24.54 9.26
N THR A 336 -3.04 -23.86 8.50
CA THR A 336 -3.47 -22.90 7.48
C THR A 336 -3.99 -23.57 6.20
N PRO A 337 -4.81 -22.91 5.36
CA PRO A 337 -5.31 -23.51 4.12
C PRO A 337 -4.22 -24.07 3.20
N TYR A 338 -2.99 -23.55 3.30
CA TYR A 338 -1.82 -24.02 2.54
C TYR A 338 -0.96 -25.08 3.28
N GLY A 339 -1.47 -25.63 4.39
CA GLY A 339 -0.91 -26.81 5.06
C GLY A 339 0.16 -26.53 6.13
N GLN A 340 0.38 -25.28 6.52
CA GLN A 340 1.33 -24.94 7.58
C GLN A 340 0.65 -25.00 8.94
N THR A 341 1.25 -25.68 9.92
CA THR A 341 0.80 -25.60 11.31
C THR A 341 1.14 -24.24 11.90
N VAL A 342 0.16 -23.60 12.54
CA VAL A 342 0.32 -22.36 13.31
C VAL A 342 0.87 -22.75 14.69
N GLU A 343 2.16 -22.47 14.88
CA GLU A 343 2.86 -22.70 16.15
C GLU A 343 2.81 -21.43 17.02
N ASP A 344 2.97 -21.61 18.35
CA ASP A 344 3.00 -20.52 19.33
C ASP A 344 1.82 -19.53 19.23
N ASN A 345 0.63 -20.06 18.90
CA ASN A 345 -0.57 -19.24 18.74
C ASN A 345 -1.05 -18.67 20.09
N ILE A 346 -0.82 -17.38 20.28
CA ILE A 346 -1.26 -16.63 21.48
C ILE A 346 -2.38 -15.64 21.18
N ILE A 347 -3.08 -15.75 20.05
CA ILE A 347 -4.06 -14.74 19.62
C ILE A 347 -5.19 -14.56 20.62
N ASP A 348 -5.76 -15.65 21.13
CA ASP A 348 -6.82 -15.62 22.15
C ASP A 348 -6.39 -14.92 23.45
N PRO A 349 -5.32 -15.36 24.14
CA PRO A 349 -4.89 -14.71 25.37
C PRO A 349 -4.42 -13.26 25.13
N LEU A 350 -3.79 -12.97 23.98
CA LEU A 350 -3.38 -11.61 23.63
C LEU A 350 -4.58 -10.69 23.43
N VAL A 351 -5.57 -11.10 22.65
CA VAL A 351 -6.77 -10.30 22.38
C VAL A 351 -7.59 -10.15 23.66
N ALA A 352 -7.72 -11.19 24.49
CA ALA A 352 -8.37 -11.10 25.79
C ALA A 352 -7.67 -10.09 26.73
N GLN A 353 -6.34 -10.14 26.80
CA GLN A 353 -5.54 -9.20 27.60
C GLN A 353 -5.70 -7.77 27.07
N LEU A 354 -5.66 -7.57 25.75
CA LEU A 354 -5.83 -6.25 25.13
C LEU A 354 -7.24 -5.71 25.38
N ALA A 355 -8.27 -6.55 25.23
CA ALA A 355 -9.67 -6.18 25.48
C ALA A 355 -9.89 -5.76 26.94
N LEU A 356 -9.30 -6.49 27.90
CA LEU A 356 -9.33 -6.13 29.31
C LEU A 356 -8.57 -4.82 29.58
N ARG A 357 -7.32 -4.72 29.10
CA ARG A 357 -6.44 -3.58 29.36
C ARG A 357 -6.94 -2.28 28.73
N CYS A 358 -7.73 -2.36 27.66
CA CYS A 358 -8.35 -1.18 27.07
C CYS A 358 -9.77 -0.91 27.57
N ASP A 359 -10.33 -1.74 28.47
CA ASP A 359 -11.74 -1.72 28.87
C ASP A 359 -12.69 -1.72 27.65
N TYR A 360 -12.48 -2.69 26.76
CA TYR A 360 -13.26 -2.80 25.53
C TYR A 360 -14.76 -2.92 25.81
N ALA A 361 -15.14 -3.75 26.79
CA ALA A 361 -16.53 -3.99 27.14
C ALA A 361 -17.20 -2.73 27.73
N GLY A 362 -16.53 -2.03 28.66
CA GLY A 362 -17.04 -0.79 29.23
C GLY A 362 -17.17 0.30 28.18
N ARG A 363 -16.17 0.47 27.31
CA ARG A 363 -16.25 1.40 26.17
C ARG A 363 -17.40 1.07 25.24
N ARG A 364 -17.55 -0.20 24.82
CA ARG A 364 -18.63 -0.61 23.92
C ARG A 364 -20.01 -0.41 24.53
N ALA A 365 -20.19 -0.72 25.81
CA ALA A 365 -21.44 -0.46 26.51
C ALA A 365 -21.74 1.04 26.59
N ALA A 366 -20.74 1.87 26.88
CA ALA A 366 -20.89 3.33 26.87
C ALA A 366 -21.26 3.86 25.47
N ILE A 367 -20.69 3.28 24.42
CA ILE A 367 -20.99 3.60 23.02
C ILE A 367 -22.41 3.21 22.65
N GLN A 368 -22.85 2.01 23.04
CA GLN A 368 -24.21 1.55 22.77
C GLN A 368 -25.24 2.36 23.55
N ALA A 369 -24.98 2.66 24.83
CA ALA A 369 -25.83 3.54 25.63
C ALA A 369 -25.91 4.95 25.02
N HIS A 370 -24.76 5.48 24.58
CA HIS A 370 -24.70 6.75 23.86
C HIS A 370 -25.49 6.68 22.55
N ASN A 371 -25.21 5.74 21.66
CA ASN A 371 -25.86 5.57 20.35
C ASN A 371 -27.36 5.23 20.46
N ALA A 372 -27.79 4.57 21.53
CA ALA A 372 -29.21 4.36 21.81
C ALA A 372 -29.94 5.68 22.12
N SER A 373 -29.19 6.70 22.54
CA SER A 373 -29.66 8.07 22.81
C SER A 373 -29.15 9.13 21.81
N SER A 374 -28.30 8.74 20.84
CA SER A 374 -27.51 9.64 19.98
C SER A 374 -27.49 9.14 18.52
N PRO A 375 -27.69 9.99 17.50
CA PRO A 375 -27.86 9.51 16.12
C PRO A 375 -26.64 8.95 15.36
N VAL A 376 -25.35 9.00 15.80
CA VAL A 376 -24.18 8.60 14.92
C VAL A 376 -22.84 8.19 15.67
N PRO A 377 -21.96 7.25 15.18
CA PRO A 377 -20.68 6.75 15.82
C PRO A 377 -19.28 7.09 15.12
N GLN A 378 -18.11 6.44 15.41
CA GLN A 378 -16.81 6.89 16.06
C GLN A 378 -15.43 6.48 15.35
N GLY A 379 -14.22 7.11 15.54
CA GLY A 379 -12.80 6.49 15.63
C GLY A 379 -11.47 7.37 15.74
N ALA A 380 -10.77 7.63 16.90
CA ALA A 380 -9.77 8.72 17.29
C ALA A 380 -9.99 10.19 16.84
N LEU A 381 -10.28 10.38 15.55
CA LEU A 381 -11.41 11.22 15.18
C LEU A 381 -12.68 10.79 15.96
N ALA A 382 -12.76 9.61 16.59
CA ALA A 382 -13.79 9.10 17.51
C ALA A 382 -13.88 10.03 18.65
N VAL A 383 -12.81 10.08 19.45
CA VAL A 383 -12.95 10.75 20.72
C VAL A 383 -13.14 12.23 20.44
N GLU A 384 -12.47 12.76 19.41
CA GLU A 384 -12.67 14.12 18.96
C GLU A 384 -14.06 14.36 18.35
N MET A 385 -14.59 13.49 17.48
CA MET A 385 -15.93 13.60 16.91
C MET A 385 -17.01 13.31 17.95
N VAL A 386 -16.78 12.44 18.93
CA VAL A 386 -17.67 12.10 20.05
C VAL A 386 -17.69 13.26 21.03
N LEU A 387 -16.54 13.86 21.36
CA LEU A 387 -16.49 15.09 22.15
C LEU A 387 -17.13 16.25 21.38
N ASP A 388 -16.92 16.36 20.06
CA ASP A 388 -17.62 17.32 19.20
C ASP A 388 -19.12 17.00 19.07
N ASP A 389 -19.53 15.73 19.13
CA ASP A 389 -20.92 15.27 19.05
C ASP A 389 -21.67 15.52 20.35
N ILE A 390 -21.03 15.23 21.49
CA ILE A 390 -21.48 15.63 22.83
C ILE A 390 -21.63 17.15 22.87
N ALA A 391 -20.63 17.89 22.38
CA ALA A 391 -20.69 19.35 22.34
C ALA A 391 -21.84 19.86 21.46
N ARG A 392 -22.03 19.29 20.26
CA ARG A 392 -23.17 19.60 19.36
C ARG A 392 -24.51 19.27 20.01
N THR A 393 -24.62 18.11 20.67
CA THR A 393 -25.84 17.65 21.35
C THR A 393 -26.18 18.52 22.55
N LEU A 394 -25.19 18.94 23.33
CA LEU A 394 -25.36 19.80 24.51
C LEU A 394 -25.43 21.30 24.17
N GLY A 395 -25.21 21.69 22.91
CA GLY A 395 -25.09 23.11 22.52
C GLY A 395 -23.90 23.83 23.14
N GLN A 396 -22.84 23.08 23.50
CA GLN A 396 -21.65 23.58 24.18
C GLN A 396 -20.46 23.73 23.23
N ASP A 397 -19.45 24.50 23.65
CA ASP A 397 -18.17 24.57 22.94
C ASP A 397 -17.44 23.22 23.08
N PRO A 398 -17.01 22.60 21.96
CA PRO A 398 -16.26 21.37 22.03
C PRO A 398 -14.95 21.43 22.84
N LEU A 399 -14.34 22.62 22.99
CA LEU A 399 -13.19 22.79 23.89
C LEU A 399 -13.56 22.66 25.37
N ALA A 400 -14.77 23.11 25.77
CA ALA A 400 -15.26 22.98 27.13
C ALA A 400 -15.50 21.50 27.50
N VAL A 401 -16.07 20.73 26.57
CA VAL A 401 -16.28 19.28 26.73
C VAL A 401 -14.95 18.54 26.85
N ARG A 402 -13.94 18.90 26.06
CA ARG A 402 -12.58 18.34 26.17
C ARG A 402 -11.97 18.59 27.55
N ARG A 403 -12.05 19.82 28.06
CA ARG A 403 -11.51 20.20 29.38
C ARG A 403 -12.12 19.41 30.52
N ALA A 404 -13.42 19.14 30.46
CA ALA A 404 -14.11 18.35 31.46
C ALA A 404 -13.63 16.89 31.52
N ASN A 405 -12.94 16.41 30.47
CA ASN A 405 -12.53 15.02 30.32
C ASN A 405 -11.00 14.84 30.33
N PHE A 406 -10.22 15.86 30.70
CA PHE A 406 -8.78 15.71 30.87
C PHE A 406 -8.46 14.79 32.04
N TYR A 407 -7.34 14.07 31.93
CA TYR A 407 -6.74 13.47 33.12
C TYR A 407 -6.48 14.58 34.15
N GLY A 408 -6.70 14.28 35.43
CA GLY A 408 -6.31 15.18 36.51
C GLY A 408 -4.83 15.05 36.85
N THR A 409 -4.41 15.78 37.88
CA THR A 409 -3.03 15.72 38.42
C THR A 409 -2.95 14.84 39.67
N SER A 410 -3.95 14.90 40.56
CA SER A 410 -4.01 14.15 41.82
C SER A 410 -5.08 13.05 41.85
N THR A 411 -6.18 13.24 41.12
CA THR A 411 -7.28 12.29 40.98
C THR A 411 -7.63 12.16 39.50
N HIS A 412 -8.28 11.06 39.10
CA HIS A 412 -8.65 10.84 37.70
C HIS A 412 -7.43 10.91 36.74
N ASN A 413 -6.27 10.42 37.20
CA ASN A 413 -4.97 10.51 36.51
C ASN A 413 -4.42 9.14 36.09
N VAL A 414 -5.19 8.06 36.26
CA VAL A 414 -4.77 6.71 35.86
C VAL A 414 -5.32 6.40 34.48
N THR A 415 -4.45 6.02 33.56
CA THR A 415 -4.85 5.60 32.21
C THR A 415 -5.64 4.28 32.25
N PRO A 416 -6.43 3.97 31.22
CA PRO A 416 -7.14 2.68 31.11
C PRO A 416 -6.23 1.45 31.27
N TYR A 417 -4.95 1.60 30.95
CA TYR A 417 -3.94 0.54 31.06
C TYR A 417 -3.13 0.58 32.37
N GLY A 418 -3.64 1.27 33.40
CA GLY A 418 -3.13 1.24 34.76
C GLY A 418 -1.91 2.14 35.04
N GLN A 419 -1.36 2.79 34.01
CA GLN A 419 -0.27 3.74 34.21
C GLN A 419 -0.81 5.06 34.78
N VAL A 420 -0.22 5.53 35.88
CA VAL A 420 -0.47 6.88 36.40
C VAL A 420 0.14 7.90 35.44
N VAL A 421 -0.64 8.88 35.03
CA VAL A 421 -0.17 10.04 34.26
C VAL A 421 0.43 11.02 35.25
N GLU A 422 1.74 10.92 35.41
CA GLU A 422 2.55 11.85 36.19
C GLU A 422 2.83 13.13 35.37
N ASP A 423 3.11 14.25 36.04
CA ASP A 423 3.44 15.54 35.43
C ASP A 423 2.47 16.03 34.34
N ASN A 424 1.18 15.76 34.52
CA ASN A 424 0.15 16.11 33.55
C ASN A 424 -0.10 17.63 33.46
N ILE A 425 0.42 18.24 32.39
CA ILE A 425 0.28 19.68 32.10
C ILE A 425 -0.76 19.99 31.01
N ILE A 426 -1.64 19.05 30.66
CA ILE A 426 -2.56 19.21 29.51
C ILE A 426 -3.52 20.40 29.67
N ALA A 427 -4.04 20.63 30.87
CA ALA A 427 -4.94 21.75 31.16
C ALA A 427 -4.24 23.12 31.01
N PRO A 428 -3.13 23.41 31.71
CA PRO A 428 -2.44 24.69 31.55
C PRO A 428 -1.87 24.90 30.14
N LEU A 429 -1.48 23.84 29.42
CA LEU A 429 -1.03 23.94 28.03
C LEU A 429 -2.16 24.33 27.07
N VAL A 430 -3.35 23.75 27.25
CA VAL A 430 -4.55 24.11 26.48
C VAL A 430 -5.05 25.51 26.81
N ASP A 431 -4.96 25.95 28.07
CA ASP A 431 -5.24 27.33 28.48
C ASP A 431 -4.36 28.34 27.76
N GLN A 432 -3.05 28.10 27.80
CA GLN A 432 -2.07 28.95 27.14
C GLN A 432 -2.32 29.02 25.63
N LEU A 433 -2.54 27.87 24.97
CA LEU A 433 -2.81 27.83 23.53
C LEU A 433 -4.11 28.55 23.17
N ALA A 434 -5.20 28.29 23.90
CA ALA A 434 -6.51 28.92 23.64
C ALA A 434 -6.44 30.46 23.76
N SER A 435 -5.67 30.95 24.72
CA SER A 435 -5.37 32.38 24.88
C SER A 435 -4.54 32.92 23.71
N GLN A 436 -3.38 32.31 23.43
CA GLN A 436 -2.45 32.77 22.39
C GLN A 436 -3.06 32.77 20.99
N CYS A 437 -3.94 31.82 20.69
CA CYS A 437 -4.61 31.75 19.38
C CYS A 437 -5.95 32.51 19.31
N SER A 438 -6.33 33.22 20.38
CA SER A 438 -7.61 33.95 20.50
C SER A 438 -8.82 33.07 20.16
N TYR A 439 -8.82 31.83 20.64
CA TYR A 439 -9.78 30.79 20.23
C TYR A 439 -11.24 31.26 20.35
N THR A 440 -11.62 31.82 21.50
CA THR A 440 -13.00 32.30 21.74
C THR A 440 -13.43 33.39 20.77
N ALA A 441 -12.56 34.38 20.50
CA ALA A 441 -12.87 35.45 19.56
C ALA A 441 -13.05 34.92 18.13
N ARG A 442 -12.15 34.03 17.69
CA ARG A 442 -12.22 33.41 16.35
C ARG A 442 -13.44 32.50 16.19
N ARG A 443 -13.88 31.80 17.25
CA ARG A 443 -15.12 31.01 17.24
C ARG A 443 -16.34 31.91 17.01
N ALA A 444 -16.41 33.07 17.65
CA ALA A 444 -17.49 34.03 17.46
C ALA A 444 -17.50 34.61 16.03
N GLU A 445 -16.34 34.96 15.50
CA GLU A 445 -16.19 35.44 14.11
C GLU A 445 -16.64 34.40 13.08
N ILE A 446 -16.25 33.13 13.28
CA ILE A 446 -16.64 32.01 12.42
C ILE A 446 -18.15 31.78 12.47
N ALA A 447 -18.77 31.81 13.64
CA ALA A 447 -20.22 31.70 13.77
C ALA A 447 -20.95 32.83 13.01
N ALA A 448 -20.48 34.07 13.16
CA ALA A 448 -21.03 35.22 12.44
C ALA A 448 -20.81 35.15 10.92
N TYR A 449 -19.71 34.55 10.45
CA TYR A 449 -19.47 34.32 9.02
C TYR A 449 -20.40 33.23 8.47
N ASN A 450 -20.47 32.09 9.15
CA ASN A 450 -21.26 30.91 8.76
C ASN A 450 -22.76 31.22 8.69
N ALA A 451 -23.27 32.06 9.61
CA ALA A 451 -24.67 32.51 9.61
C ALA A 451 -25.03 33.35 8.37
N ARG A 452 -24.04 33.95 7.69
CA ARG A 452 -24.25 34.82 6.52
C ARG A 452 -23.87 34.18 5.20
N SER A 453 -23.18 33.04 5.21
CA SER A 453 -22.62 32.41 4.01
C SER A 453 -23.43 31.17 3.60
N PRO A 454 -24.17 31.20 2.48
CA PRO A 454 -25.02 30.09 2.05
C PRO A 454 -24.24 28.95 1.37
N VAL A 455 -22.96 29.17 1.04
CA VAL A 455 -22.17 28.28 0.19
C VAL A 455 -20.83 27.85 0.78
N LEU A 456 -20.25 28.68 1.65
CA LEU A 456 -18.95 28.41 2.26
C LEU A 456 -19.07 28.44 3.78
N GLN A 457 -18.60 27.40 4.42
CA GLN A 457 -18.58 27.31 5.88
C GLN A 457 -17.13 27.32 6.35
N ARG A 458 -16.87 27.94 7.50
CA ARG A 458 -15.59 27.95 8.19
C ARG A 458 -15.67 27.07 9.43
N GLY A 459 -14.61 26.34 9.72
CA GLY A 459 -14.46 25.54 10.93
C GLY A 459 -13.20 25.93 11.70
N LEU A 460 -13.25 25.74 13.02
CA LEU A 460 -12.09 25.88 13.89
C LEU A 460 -12.19 24.83 14.99
N ALA A 461 -11.10 24.08 15.16
CA ALA A 461 -10.95 23.06 16.18
C ALA A 461 -9.64 23.29 16.95
N LEU A 462 -9.64 22.93 18.23
CA LEU A 462 -8.47 22.88 19.09
C LEU A 462 -8.49 21.54 19.81
N THR A 463 -7.49 20.70 19.52
CA THR A 463 -7.42 19.32 19.97
C THR A 463 -6.18 19.10 20.84
N PRO A 464 -6.32 18.58 22.07
CA PRO A 464 -5.19 18.19 22.89
C PRO A 464 -4.73 16.76 22.55
N LEU A 465 -3.43 16.50 22.73
CA LEU A 465 -2.84 15.18 22.48
C LEU A 465 -1.99 14.75 23.68
N LYS A 466 -2.26 13.54 24.18
CA LYS A 466 -1.37 12.82 25.10
C LYS A 466 -0.77 11.64 24.34
N PHE A 467 0.55 11.60 24.20
CA PHE A 467 1.25 10.56 23.44
C PHE A 467 2.27 9.84 24.33
N GLY A 468 2.16 8.52 24.45
CA GLY A 468 3.09 7.71 25.23
C GLY A 468 4.41 7.53 24.48
N ILE A 469 5.54 7.83 25.13
CA ILE A 469 6.87 7.70 24.55
C ILE A 469 7.62 6.58 25.28
N SER A 470 7.75 5.43 24.61
CA SER A 470 8.70 4.35 24.91
C SER A 470 8.38 3.20 23.96
N PHE A 471 9.32 2.28 23.80
CA PHE A 471 8.98 0.97 23.29
C PHE A 471 8.24 0.20 24.39
N ASN A 472 7.12 -0.42 24.01
CA ASN A 472 6.34 -1.30 24.90
C ASN A 472 7.15 -2.53 25.39
N VAL A 473 8.32 -2.78 24.79
CA VAL A 473 9.29 -3.82 25.16
C VAL A 473 10.49 -3.17 25.82
N ALA A 474 10.71 -3.46 27.10
CA ALA A 474 11.64 -2.71 27.96
C ALA A 474 13.09 -2.67 27.43
N HIS A 475 13.63 -3.78 26.93
CA HIS A 475 15.02 -3.87 26.44
C HIS A 475 15.26 -3.14 25.10
N PHE A 476 14.22 -2.58 24.46
CA PHE A 476 14.39 -1.69 23.30
C PHE A 476 14.63 -0.24 23.71
N ASN A 477 14.44 0.11 24.98
CA ASN A 477 14.73 1.43 25.51
C ASN A 477 16.18 1.51 26.03
N GLN A 478 17.14 1.02 25.24
CA GLN A 478 18.58 1.13 25.51
C GLN A 478 19.28 1.91 24.38
N ALA A 479 20.30 2.70 24.74
CA ALA A 479 21.10 3.45 23.78
C ALA A 479 22.58 3.35 24.15
N GLY A 480 23.42 3.05 23.15
CA GLY A 480 24.88 3.12 23.24
C GLY A 480 25.41 4.15 22.26
N ALA A 481 26.50 4.83 22.61
CA ALA A 481 27.23 5.74 21.73
C ALA A 481 28.72 5.37 21.77
N LEU A 482 29.38 5.45 20.62
CA LEU A 482 30.84 5.38 20.47
C LEU A 482 31.32 6.58 19.65
#